data_AF-A0A7X0GUD7-F1
#
_entry.id   AF-A0A7X0GUD7-F1
#
_cell.length_a   1.000
_cell.length_b   1.000
_cell.length_c   1.000
_cell.angle_alpha   90.00
_cell.angle_beta   90.00
_cell.angle_gamma   90.00
#
_symmetry.space_group_name_H-M   'P 1'
#
loop_
_entity.id
_entity.type
_entity.pdbx_description
1 polymer ?
#
loop_
_entity_poly.entity_id
_entity_poly.type
_entity_poly.pdbx_seq_one_letter_code
_entity_poly.pdbx_strand_id
1 'polypeptide(L)'
;MTQYVPAGAPLATDDRVAFQLNTVPEVVRVSPSTGDTERANISLVATVTGTERITLNEITVKVLAGADSPHFASSLDGVEPAVDRPGWTYTGVQQSTFSFTPTTAGGETVEPGASLTIALDRIPVNQAIGSSQVTATAHWNNDSGTSRTIFEVAKFPPGFYVRDFTASPVPVNNGGDVELRWQASAGATLHLLWEGEQHDVTGRSEYTVHGLRHTTVFYLRASHGTAEQTLGTVVGVPDPDIEVNNLILTDTLYTNQMETLTLDRIRIVPAPDSEAAGRTEQLPSEPDLPPDPATTPAPAATAAPSPEET
;
A
#
# COMPACT_ATOMS: atom_id res chain seq x y z
N MET A 1 -18.83 -0.38 -5.26
CA MET A 1 -18.05 0.77 -5.76
C MET A 1 -16.94 0.18 -6.63
N THR A 2 -16.77 0.60 -7.88
CA THR A 2 -15.74 0.02 -8.76
C THR A 2 -14.41 0.73 -8.47
N GLN A 3 -13.46 0.04 -7.84
CA GLN A 3 -12.12 0.56 -7.66
C GLN A 3 -11.22 0.10 -8.82
N TYR A 4 -10.50 1.06 -9.38
CA TYR A 4 -9.48 0.84 -10.40
C TYR A 4 -8.10 0.88 -9.73
N VAL A 5 -7.33 -0.19 -9.88
CA VAL A 5 -6.04 -0.35 -9.21
C VAL A 5 -5.01 -0.85 -10.23
N PRO A 6 -3.92 -0.13 -10.49
CA PRO A 6 -2.80 -0.67 -11.27
C PRO A 6 -2.29 -1.96 -10.62
N ALA A 7 -1.84 -2.94 -11.41
CA ALA A 7 -1.21 -4.15 -10.85
C ALA A 7 -0.07 -3.75 -9.89
N GLY A 8 -0.10 -4.27 -8.65
CA GLY A 8 0.87 -3.93 -7.59
C GLY A 8 0.57 -2.72 -6.68
N ALA A 9 -0.54 -1.99 -6.85
CA ALA A 9 -0.89 -0.87 -5.95
C ALA A 9 -1.69 -1.31 -4.68
N PRO A 10 -1.55 -0.60 -3.54
CA PRO A 10 -2.26 -0.92 -2.29
C PRO A 10 -3.78 -0.66 -2.35
N LEU A 11 -4.50 -1.40 -1.52
CA LEU A 11 -5.94 -1.68 -1.52
C LEU A 11 -6.84 -0.53 -1.02
N ALA A 12 -8.09 -0.40 -1.53
CA ALA A 12 -9.12 0.34 -0.79
C ALA A 12 -9.63 -0.47 0.41
N THR A 13 -9.91 0.26 1.49
CA THR A 13 -10.13 -0.24 2.85
C THR A 13 -11.60 -0.57 3.19
N ASP A 14 -12.54 -0.41 2.26
CA ASP A 14 -13.98 -0.56 2.54
C ASP A 14 -14.57 -1.90 2.08
N ASP A 15 -13.82 -2.72 1.36
CA ASP A 15 -14.25 -4.05 0.93
C ASP A 15 -13.95 -5.11 2.01
N ARG A 16 -14.80 -6.15 2.13
CA ARG A 16 -14.59 -7.31 3.03
C ARG A 16 -13.60 -8.33 2.48
N VAL A 17 -13.29 -8.25 1.19
CA VAL A 17 -12.22 -9.01 0.56
C VAL A 17 -11.40 -8.07 -0.30
N ALA A 18 -10.13 -7.96 0.04
CA ALA A 18 -9.17 -7.13 -0.65
C ALA A 18 -8.30 -7.98 -1.58
N PHE A 19 -8.09 -7.52 -2.81
CA PHE A 19 -7.37 -8.25 -3.85
C PHE A 19 -6.04 -7.59 -4.23
N GLN A 20 -4.96 -8.37 -4.26
CA GLN A 20 -3.69 -7.95 -4.86
C GLN A 20 -3.38 -8.83 -6.07
N LEU A 21 -2.99 -8.21 -7.18
CA LEU A 21 -2.63 -8.90 -8.41
C LEU A 21 -1.17 -8.63 -8.77
N ASN A 22 -0.45 -9.70 -9.09
CA ASN A 22 0.91 -9.66 -9.63
C ASN A 22 0.97 -10.49 -10.93
N THR A 23 1.85 -10.09 -11.84
CA THR A 23 2.14 -10.85 -13.06
C THR A 23 3.57 -11.37 -13.06
N VAL A 24 3.79 -12.52 -13.70
CA VAL A 24 5.13 -13.05 -13.97
C VAL A 24 5.26 -13.32 -15.48
N PRO A 25 6.19 -12.66 -16.19
CA PRO A 25 7.07 -11.59 -15.71
C PRO A 25 6.30 -10.34 -15.25
N GLU A 26 6.94 -9.49 -14.44
CA GLU A 26 6.37 -8.20 -13.99
C GLU A 26 6.03 -7.32 -15.19
N VAL A 27 6.94 -7.25 -16.17
CA VAL A 27 6.70 -6.59 -17.46
C VAL A 27 6.11 -7.60 -18.42
N VAL A 28 4.79 -7.57 -18.58
CA VAL A 28 4.10 -8.43 -19.55
C VAL A 28 4.36 -7.94 -20.97
N ARG A 29 4.79 -8.85 -21.84
CA ARG A 29 5.05 -8.57 -23.25
C ARG A 29 3.99 -9.23 -24.13
N VAL A 30 3.62 -8.55 -25.19
CA VAL A 30 2.76 -9.13 -26.23
C VAL A 30 3.50 -10.23 -26.96
N SER A 31 2.77 -11.25 -27.39
CA SER A 31 3.34 -12.26 -28.28
C SER A 31 3.81 -11.64 -29.59
N PRO A 32 4.94 -12.10 -30.16
CA PRO A 32 5.36 -11.67 -31.49
C PRO A 32 4.39 -12.19 -32.57
N SER A 33 4.45 -11.58 -33.76
CA SER A 33 3.68 -12.04 -34.93
C SER A 33 4.21 -13.36 -35.50
N THR A 34 5.47 -13.69 -35.24
CA THR A 34 6.14 -14.94 -35.63
C THR A 34 7.02 -15.45 -34.49
N GLY A 35 7.18 -16.77 -34.38
CA GLY A 35 7.97 -17.40 -33.32
C GLY A 35 7.13 -17.86 -32.12
N ASP A 36 7.78 -18.00 -30.97
CA ASP A 36 7.14 -18.54 -29.76
C ASP A 36 6.18 -17.53 -29.13
N THR A 37 5.05 -18.03 -28.65
CA THR A 37 4.04 -17.25 -27.93
C THR A 37 4.59 -16.83 -26.57
N GLU A 38 4.52 -15.53 -26.27
CA GLU A 38 4.83 -14.99 -24.94
C GLU A 38 3.76 -15.47 -23.96
N ARG A 39 4.22 -15.92 -22.78
CA ARG A 39 3.34 -16.39 -21.71
C ARG A 39 3.54 -15.57 -20.46
N ALA A 40 2.43 -15.29 -19.80
CA ALA A 40 2.41 -14.66 -18.50
C ALA A 40 1.60 -15.50 -17.52
N ASN A 41 1.95 -15.38 -16.24
CA ASN A 41 1.18 -15.93 -15.15
C ASN A 41 0.54 -14.77 -14.39
N ILE A 42 -0.67 -14.99 -13.88
CA ILE A 42 -1.34 -14.08 -12.96
C ILE A 42 -1.39 -14.76 -11.59
N SER A 43 -0.89 -14.08 -10.56
CA SER A 43 -1.06 -14.46 -9.16
C SER A 43 -1.95 -13.43 -8.48
N LEU A 44 -3.11 -13.88 -8.00
CA LEU A 44 -4.09 -13.08 -7.29
C LEU A 44 -4.14 -13.53 -5.83
N VAL A 45 -3.84 -12.63 -4.90
CA VAL A 45 -4.02 -12.84 -3.47
C VAL A 45 -5.32 -12.18 -3.05
N ALA A 46 -6.25 -12.97 -2.52
CA ALA A 46 -7.48 -12.47 -1.91
C ALA A 46 -7.33 -12.56 -0.38
N THR A 47 -7.52 -11.44 0.31
CA THR A 47 -7.40 -11.33 1.77
C THR A 47 -8.74 -10.90 2.35
N VAL A 48 -9.25 -11.64 3.34
CA VAL A 48 -10.44 -11.22 4.08
C VAL A 48 -10.07 -10.06 4.99
N THR A 49 -10.77 -8.95 4.82
CA THR A 49 -10.55 -7.69 5.53
C THR A 49 -11.76 -7.37 6.42
N GLY A 50 -11.54 -6.51 7.42
CA GLY A 50 -12.55 -6.13 8.41
C GLY A 50 -12.38 -6.86 9.75
N THR A 51 -13.45 -6.90 10.54
CA THR A 51 -13.45 -7.40 11.93
C THR A 51 -14.30 -8.65 12.14
N GLU A 52 -15.11 -9.05 11.15
CA GLU A 52 -16.04 -10.16 11.23
C GLU A 52 -15.66 -11.26 10.24
N ARG A 53 -15.85 -12.52 10.65
CA ARG A 53 -15.69 -13.66 9.75
C ARG A 53 -16.73 -13.63 8.64
N ILE A 54 -16.36 -14.13 7.46
CA ILE A 54 -17.26 -14.27 6.31
C ILE A 54 -17.39 -15.72 5.89
N THR A 55 -18.52 -16.09 5.29
CA THR A 55 -18.68 -17.41 4.66
C THR A 55 -18.47 -17.28 3.16
N LEU A 56 -17.22 -17.39 2.73
CA LEU A 56 -16.78 -17.22 1.35
C LEU A 56 -17.24 -18.42 0.51
N ASN A 57 -17.88 -18.17 -0.63
CA ASN A 57 -18.50 -19.22 -1.46
C ASN A 57 -17.85 -19.37 -2.84
N GLU A 58 -17.31 -18.29 -3.40
CA GLU A 58 -16.69 -18.28 -4.72
C GLU A 58 -15.72 -17.10 -4.83
N ILE A 59 -14.59 -17.35 -5.50
CA ILE A 59 -13.79 -16.29 -6.09
C ILE A 59 -13.70 -16.55 -7.59
N THR A 60 -13.90 -15.48 -8.36
CA THR A 60 -13.74 -15.51 -9.81
C THR A 60 -12.63 -14.58 -10.27
N VAL A 61 -11.94 -15.00 -11.33
CA VAL A 61 -10.95 -14.19 -12.05
C VAL A 61 -11.34 -14.13 -13.51
N LYS A 62 -11.63 -12.94 -14.02
CA LYS A 62 -11.98 -12.72 -15.42
C LYS A 62 -10.78 -12.20 -16.20
N VAL A 63 -10.39 -12.94 -17.24
CA VAL A 63 -9.28 -12.61 -18.15
C VAL A 63 -9.81 -12.68 -19.58
N LEU A 64 -9.93 -11.52 -20.25
CA LEU A 64 -10.46 -11.46 -21.61
C LEU A 64 -9.48 -12.08 -22.62
N ALA A 65 -10.03 -12.84 -23.58
CA ALA A 65 -9.29 -13.44 -24.68
C ALA A 65 -9.80 -12.95 -26.04
N GLY A 66 -8.87 -12.63 -26.95
CA GLY A 66 -9.17 -12.05 -28.25
C GLY A 66 -7.96 -11.34 -28.87
N ALA A 67 -8.14 -10.79 -30.07
CA ALA A 67 -7.04 -10.21 -30.85
C ALA A 67 -6.69 -8.76 -30.47
N ASP A 68 -7.64 -8.00 -29.93
CA ASP A 68 -7.49 -6.56 -29.72
C ASP A 68 -6.83 -6.20 -28.38
N SER A 69 -6.38 -4.94 -28.24
CA SER A 69 -5.70 -4.42 -27.04
C SER A 69 -6.40 -4.77 -25.71
N PRO A 70 -7.73 -4.64 -25.55
CA PRO A 70 -8.39 -4.92 -24.28
C PRO A 70 -8.37 -6.39 -23.85
N HIS A 71 -8.07 -7.31 -24.76
CA HIS A 71 -7.92 -8.72 -24.45
C HIS A 71 -6.50 -9.00 -23.94
N PHE A 72 -6.38 -9.63 -22.79
CA PHE A 72 -5.08 -10.00 -22.24
C PHE A 72 -4.49 -11.20 -22.99
N ALA A 73 -5.32 -12.23 -23.18
CA ALA A 73 -4.91 -13.49 -23.77
C ALA A 73 -5.32 -13.62 -25.25
N SER A 74 -4.59 -14.42 -26.03
CA SER A 74 -5.02 -14.80 -27.40
C SER A 74 -6.06 -15.92 -27.38
N SER A 75 -5.93 -16.86 -26.43
CA SER A 75 -6.90 -17.90 -26.07
C SER A 75 -6.79 -18.21 -24.58
N LEU A 76 -7.81 -18.82 -23.99
CA LEU A 76 -7.76 -19.36 -22.63
C LEU A 76 -7.44 -20.86 -22.60
N ASP A 77 -7.25 -21.48 -23.76
CA ASP A 77 -6.90 -22.89 -23.87
C ASP A 77 -5.49 -23.14 -23.32
N GLY A 78 -5.36 -24.16 -22.47
CA GLY A 78 -4.09 -24.53 -21.86
C GLY A 78 -3.60 -23.59 -20.77
N VAL A 79 -4.45 -22.66 -20.30
CA VAL A 79 -4.24 -21.97 -19.01
C VAL A 79 -4.36 -23.00 -17.89
N GLU A 80 -3.44 -22.95 -16.94
CA GLU A 80 -3.36 -23.87 -15.80
C GLU A 80 -3.81 -23.11 -14.53
N PRO A 81 -5.09 -23.20 -14.14
CA PRO A 81 -5.59 -22.57 -12.91
C PRO A 81 -5.26 -23.40 -11.67
N ALA A 82 -4.86 -22.73 -10.59
CA ALA A 82 -4.60 -23.34 -9.31
C ALA A 82 -5.05 -22.42 -8.16
N VAL A 83 -5.29 -23.01 -6.99
CA VAL A 83 -5.58 -22.31 -5.73
C VAL A 83 -4.80 -22.99 -4.61
N ASP A 84 -4.13 -22.20 -3.78
CA ASP A 84 -3.24 -22.72 -2.71
C ASP A 84 -3.99 -23.18 -1.46
N ARG A 85 -5.24 -22.70 -1.28
CA ARG A 85 -6.02 -22.93 -0.07
C ARG A 85 -6.58 -24.36 -0.03
N PRO A 86 -6.27 -25.15 1.02
CA PRO A 86 -6.84 -26.49 1.17
C PRO A 86 -8.37 -26.46 1.17
N GLY A 87 -8.97 -27.44 0.51
CA GLY A 87 -10.42 -27.53 0.40
C GLY A 87 -11.04 -26.59 -0.63
N TRP A 88 -10.25 -25.82 -1.39
CA TRP A 88 -10.70 -25.08 -2.57
C TRP A 88 -10.33 -25.80 -3.86
N THR A 89 -11.16 -25.64 -4.89
CA THR A 89 -10.89 -26.19 -6.21
C THR A 89 -11.29 -25.20 -7.29
N TYR A 90 -10.57 -25.25 -8.40
CA TYR A 90 -11.03 -24.70 -9.67
C TYR A 90 -12.23 -25.52 -10.18
N THR A 91 -13.29 -24.85 -10.63
CA THR A 91 -14.53 -25.50 -11.09
C THR A 91 -14.79 -25.34 -12.58
N GLY A 92 -14.05 -24.46 -13.26
CA GLY A 92 -14.17 -24.27 -14.70
C GLY A 92 -14.02 -22.83 -15.14
N VAL A 93 -13.98 -22.64 -16.46
CA VAL A 93 -13.95 -21.34 -17.12
C VAL A 93 -15.20 -21.19 -17.97
N GLN A 94 -15.94 -20.10 -17.75
CA GLN A 94 -17.12 -19.74 -18.56
C GLN A 94 -17.07 -18.25 -18.88
N GLN A 95 -17.33 -17.87 -20.13
CA GLN A 95 -17.33 -16.47 -20.56
C GLN A 95 -16.09 -15.68 -20.08
N SER A 96 -14.91 -16.29 -20.27
CA SER A 96 -13.62 -15.73 -19.85
C SER A 96 -13.42 -15.58 -18.33
N THR A 97 -14.23 -16.25 -17.52
CA THR A 97 -14.22 -16.16 -16.06
C THR A 97 -13.86 -17.52 -15.47
N PHE A 98 -12.74 -17.58 -14.75
CA PHE A 98 -12.29 -18.76 -14.01
C PHE A 98 -12.93 -18.74 -12.62
N SER A 99 -13.61 -19.82 -12.25
CA SER A 99 -14.29 -19.96 -10.95
C SER A 99 -13.54 -20.89 -10.01
N PHE A 100 -13.44 -20.47 -8.74
CA PHE A 100 -12.84 -21.21 -7.65
C PHE A 100 -13.82 -21.26 -6.49
N THR A 101 -14.10 -22.45 -5.96
CA THR A 101 -15.08 -22.64 -4.89
C THR A 101 -14.55 -23.57 -3.80
N PRO A 102 -15.00 -23.43 -2.54
CA PRO A 102 -14.74 -24.41 -1.51
C PRO A 102 -15.49 -25.70 -1.82
N THR A 103 -14.90 -26.81 -1.43
CA THR A 103 -15.48 -28.16 -1.53
C THR A 103 -16.57 -28.42 -0.50
N THR A 104 -16.62 -27.60 0.57
CA THR A 104 -17.66 -27.65 1.59
C THR A 104 -18.95 -27.02 1.08
N ALA A 105 -20.06 -27.76 1.18
CA ALA A 105 -21.37 -27.25 0.83
C ALA A 105 -21.76 -26.05 1.71
N GLY A 106 -22.19 -24.95 1.07
CA GLY A 106 -22.58 -23.72 1.77
C GLY A 106 -21.46 -22.69 1.95
N GLY A 107 -20.24 -22.98 1.48
CA GLY A 107 -19.08 -22.09 1.57
C GLY A 107 -18.09 -22.49 2.65
N GLU A 108 -16.99 -21.74 2.77
CA GLU A 108 -16.03 -21.85 3.86
C GLU A 108 -16.11 -20.62 4.76
N THR A 109 -16.18 -20.81 6.06
CA THR A 109 -16.05 -19.70 7.02
C THR A 109 -14.58 -19.32 7.15
N VAL A 110 -14.26 -18.07 6.85
CA VAL A 110 -12.90 -17.52 6.81
C VAL A 110 -12.80 -16.35 7.79
N GLU A 111 -11.78 -16.38 8.65
CA GLU A 111 -11.51 -15.33 9.64
C GLU A 111 -10.83 -14.11 9.01
N PRO A 112 -11.00 -12.90 9.58
CA PRO A 112 -10.27 -11.72 9.14
C PRO A 112 -8.75 -11.92 9.14
N GLY A 113 -8.07 -11.40 8.12
CA GLY A 113 -6.63 -11.54 7.91
C GLY A 113 -6.21 -12.85 7.24
N ALA A 114 -7.11 -13.83 7.09
CA ALA A 114 -6.82 -15.00 6.29
C ALA A 114 -6.80 -14.64 4.79
N SER A 115 -5.89 -15.27 4.07
CA SER A 115 -5.72 -15.09 2.63
C SER A 115 -5.76 -16.42 1.87
N LEU A 116 -5.93 -16.31 0.56
CA LEU A 116 -5.69 -17.38 -0.40
C LEU A 116 -5.09 -16.80 -1.67
N THR A 117 -4.33 -17.62 -2.37
CA THR A 117 -3.68 -17.30 -3.63
C THR A 117 -4.30 -18.13 -4.74
N ILE A 118 -4.75 -17.46 -5.79
CA ILE A 118 -5.15 -18.05 -7.06
C ILE A 118 -4.04 -17.78 -8.07
N ALA A 119 -3.64 -18.83 -8.79
CA ALA A 119 -2.71 -18.74 -9.90
C ALA A 119 -3.43 -19.09 -11.20
N LEU A 120 -3.20 -18.30 -12.25
CA LEU A 120 -3.53 -18.63 -13.63
C LEU A 120 -2.22 -18.66 -14.41
N ASP A 121 -1.69 -19.87 -14.63
CA ASP A 121 -0.38 -20.05 -15.24
C ASP A 121 -0.49 -20.26 -16.75
N ARG A 122 0.62 -19.93 -17.43
CA ARG A 122 0.83 -20.16 -18.87
C ARG A 122 -0.17 -19.45 -19.79
N ILE A 123 -0.69 -18.30 -19.38
CA ILE A 123 -1.63 -17.54 -20.21
C ILE A 123 -0.93 -17.06 -21.47
N PRO A 124 -1.38 -17.44 -22.68
CA PRO A 124 -0.78 -16.98 -23.91
C PRO A 124 -1.19 -15.52 -24.15
N VAL A 125 -0.24 -14.59 -23.98
CA VAL A 125 -0.52 -13.15 -24.11
C VAL A 125 -0.82 -12.85 -25.58
N ASN A 126 -1.82 -12.02 -25.86
CA ASN A 126 -2.13 -11.66 -27.24
C ASN A 126 -1.07 -10.75 -27.88
N GLN A 127 -1.25 -10.40 -29.16
CA GLN A 127 -0.28 -9.64 -29.95
C GLN A 127 -0.49 -8.11 -29.88
N ALA A 128 -1.60 -7.63 -29.30
CA ALA A 128 -1.95 -6.22 -29.32
C ALA A 128 -1.37 -5.48 -28.12
N ILE A 129 -0.50 -4.49 -28.39
CA ILE A 129 0.10 -3.60 -27.39
C ILE A 129 -1.00 -2.73 -26.77
N GLY A 130 -0.91 -2.52 -25.47
CA GLY A 130 -1.80 -1.63 -24.71
C GLY A 130 -2.20 -2.23 -23.38
N SER A 131 -3.27 -1.70 -22.77
CA SER A 131 -3.78 -2.17 -21.48
C SER A 131 -4.93 -3.17 -21.64
N SER A 132 -5.05 -4.06 -20.66
CA SER A 132 -6.14 -5.02 -20.55
C SER A 132 -6.57 -5.15 -19.10
N GLN A 133 -7.85 -5.50 -18.90
CA GLN A 133 -8.43 -5.61 -17.57
C GLN A 133 -8.47 -7.04 -17.09
N VAL A 134 -8.03 -7.24 -15.85
CA VAL A 134 -8.26 -8.47 -15.08
C VAL A 134 -9.21 -8.13 -13.94
N THR A 135 -10.37 -8.80 -13.88
CA THR A 135 -11.35 -8.55 -12.82
C THR A 135 -11.31 -9.68 -11.81
N ALA A 136 -11.12 -9.36 -10.54
CA ALA A 136 -11.31 -10.29 -9.43
C ALA A 136 -12.64 -10.02 -8.75
N THR A 137 -13.39 -11.06 -8.42
CA THR A 137 -14.65 -10.94 -7.65
C THR A 137 -14.70 -12.01 -6.57
N ALA A 138 -15.07 -11.64 -5.36
CA ALA A 138 -15.34 -12.55 -4.25
C ALA A 138 -16.80 -12.45 -3.87
N HIS A 139 -17.40 -13.58 -3.55
CA HIS A 139 -18.79 -13.69 -3.09
C HIS A 139 -18.82 -14.37 -1.69
N TRP A 140 -19.76 -13.97 -0.83
CA TRP A 140 -19.96 -14.60 0.48
C TRP A 140 -21.43 -14.62 0.92
N ASN A 141 -21.79 -15.61 1.72
CA ASN A 141 -23.20 -15.96 2.00
C ASN A 141 -23.81 -15.29 3.23
N ASN A 142 -23.04 -15.04 4.30
CA ASN A 142 -23.61 -14.61 5.58
C ASN A 142 -24.37 -13.28 5.52
N ASP A 143 -24.06 -12.42 4.54
CA ASP A 143 -24.82 -11.20 4.22
C ASP A 143 -25.08 -11.03 2.71
N SER A 144 -24.88 -12.09 1.91
CA SER A 144 -24.96 -12.05 0.43
C SER A 144 -24.13 -10.93 -0.20
N GLY A 145 -22.90 -10.74 0.26
CA GLY A 145 -22.05 -9.65 -0.20
C GLY A 145 -21.13 -10.04 -1.36
N THR A 146 -20.57 -9.01 -2.00
CA THR A 146 -19.64 -9.16 -3.13
C THR A 146 -18.62 -8.03 -3.09
N SER A 147 -17.35 -8.38 -3.29
CA SER A 147 -16.26 -7.42 -3.50
C SER A 147 -15.67 -7.63 -4.88
N ARG A 148 -15.37 -6.54 -5.58
CA ARG A 148 -14.92 -6.58 -6.97
C ARG A 148 -13.83 -5.54 -7.21
N THR A 149 -12.69 -6.01 -7.71
CA THR A 149 -11.56 -5.15 -8.08
C THR A 149 -11.23 -5.35 -9.56
N ILE A 150 -10.96 -4.24 -10.26
CA ILE A 150 -10.51 -4.24 -11.64
C ILE A 150 -9.05 -3.81 -11.66
N PHE A 151 -8.20 -4.71 -12.11
CA PHE A 151 -6.78 -4.45 -12.33
C PHE A 151 -6.54 -4.10 -13.78
N GLU A 152 -5.74 -3.08 -14.03
CA GLU A 152 -5.16 -2.87 -15.35
C GLU A 152 -3.76 -3.45 -15.45
N VAL A 153 -3.59 -4.25 -16.50
CA VAL A 153 -2.35 -4.93 -16.83
C VAL A 153 -1.91 -4.46 -18.22
N ALA A 154 -0.80 -3.74 -18.23
CA ALA A 154 -0.16 -3.25 -19.42
C ALA A 154 0.59 -4.37 -20.15
N LYS A 155 0.46 -4.41 -21.48
CA LYS A 155 1.18 -5.32 -22.38
C LYS A 155 2.08 -4.50 -23.30
N PHE A 156 3.37 -4.75 -23.21
CA PHE A 156 4.39 -3.99 -23.91
C PHE A 156 4.91 -4.71 -25.16
N PRO A 157 5.51 -3.99 -26.13
CA PRO A 157 6.17 -4.65 -27.26
C PRO A 157 7.31 -5.58 -26.80
N PRO A 158 7.69 -6.56 -27.64
CA PRO A 158 8.89 -7.36 -27.41
C PRO A 158 10.11 -6.47 -27.22
N GLY A 159 10.94 -6.80 -26.23
CA GLY A 159 12.15 -6.05 -25.91
C GLY A 159 11.93 -4.78 -25.07
N PHE A 160 10.69 -4.41 -24.73
CA PHE A 160 10.44 -3.32 -23.79
C PHE A 160 10.99 -3.65 -22.40
N TYR A 161 11.63 -2.66 -21.79
CA TYR A 161 12.01 -2.69 -20.38
C TYR A 161 12.12 -1.27 -19.83
N VAL A 162 11.82 -1.12 -18.55
CA VAL A 162 12.27 -0.01 -17.70
C VAL A 162 12.69 -0.64 -16.37
N ARG A 163 13.88 -0.29 -15.87
CA ARG A 163 14.44 -0.91 -14.64
C ARG A 163 15.51 -0.05 -14.00
N ASP A 164 15.97 -0.50 -12.84
CA ASP A 164 17.10 0.05 -12.11
C ASP A 164 16.96 1.54 -11.79
N PHE A 165 15.73 1.99 -11.52
CA PHE A 165 15.46 3.37 -11.13
C PHE A 165 15.98 3.63 -9.71
N THR A 166 17.07 4.38 -9.62
CA THR A 166 17.84 4.58 -8.41
C THR A 166 18.20 6.05 -8.22
N ALA A 167 18.40 6.43 -6.97
CA ALA A 167 18.86 7.76 -6.57
C ALA A 167 20.24 7.66 -5.92
N SER A 168 21.09 8.66 -6.15
CA SER A 168 22.40 8.76 -5.50
C SER A 168 22.78 10.22 -5.26
N PRO A 169 23.08 10.63 -4.02
CA PRO A 169 23.02 9.84 -2.78
C PRO A 169 21.58 9.70 -2.22
N VAL A 170 21.37 8.77 -1.27
CA VAL A 170 20.02 8.44 -0.73
C VAL A 170 19.74 9.03 0.66
N PRO A 171 20.75 9.58 1.35
CA PRO A 171 20.49 10.83 2.04
C PRO A 171 21.19 11.98 1.33
N VAL A 172 20.43 13.05 1.09
CA VAL A 172 20.99 14.36 0.76
C VAL A 172 20.79 15.29 1.95
N ASN A 173 21.74 16.20 2.15
CA ASN A 173 21.55 17.29 3.10
C ASN A 173 20.44 18.22 2.60
N ASN A 174 19.87 19.01 3.51
CA ASN A 174 18.90 20.04 3.14
C ASN A 174 19.50 21.01 2.08
N GLY A 175 18.77 21.19 0.97
CA GLY A 175 19.21 21.97 -0.19
C GLY A 175 20.23 21.25 -1.07
N GLY A 176 20.49 19.96 -0.82
CA GLY A 176 21.41 19.15 -1.58
C GLY A 176 20.81 18.66 -2.90
N ASP A 177 21.70 18.15 -3.75
CA ASP A 177 21.35 17.64 -5.07
C ASP A 177 21.34 16.12 -5.06
N VAL A 178 20.47 15.53 -5.89
CA VAL A 178 20.43 14.08 -6.12
C VAL A 178 20.49 13.77 -7.61
N GLU A 179 21.27 12.76 -7.98
CA GLU A 179 21.26 12.19 -9.33
C GLU A 179 20.35 10.97 -9.36
N LEU A 180 19.37 10.98 -10.26
CA LEU A 180 18.49 9.85 -10.55
C LEU A 180 18.99 9.14 -11.79
N ARG A 181 19.03 7.80 -11.77
CA ARG A 181 19.49 6.97 -12.89
C ARG A 181 18.54 5.81 -13.15
N TRP A 182 18.43 5.39 -14.41
CA TRP A 182 17.58 4.27 -14.84
C TRP A 182 18.05 3.67 -16.17
N GLN A 183 17.48 2.52 -16.52
CA GLN A 183 17.65 1.90 -17.84
C GLN A 183 16.29 1.70 -18.50
N ALA A 184 16.19 2.02 -19.79
CA ALA A 184 14.96 1.83 -20.55
C ALA A 184 15.24 1.40 -22.00
N SER A 185 14.31 0.66 -22.60
CA SER A 185 14.35 0.29 -24.01
C SER A 185 14.20 1.51 -24.93
N ALA A 186 14.84 1.46 -26.10
CA ALA A 186 14.66 2.47 -27.13
C ALA A 186 13.17 2.58 -27.54
N GLY A 187 12.64 3.80 -27.58
CA GLY A 187 11.24 4.07 -27.96
C GLY A 187 10.25 4.12 -26.80
N ALA A 188 10.68 3.90 -25.54
CA ALA A 188 9.85 4.24 -24.38
C ALA A 188 9.74 5.76 -24.21
N THR A 189 8.54 6.27 -23.99
CA THR A 189 8.31 7.64 -23.52
C THR A 189 8.46 7.64 -22.01
N LEU A 190 9.27 8.54 -21.46
CA LEU A 190 9.63 8.56 -20.05
C LEU A 190 9.26 9.89 -19.40
N HIS A 191 8.52 9.82 -18.29
CA HIS A 191 8.23 10.96 -17.45
C HIS A 191 8.72 10.72 -16.04
N LEU A 192 9.45 11.69 -15.49
CA LEU A 192 9.82 11.74 -14.09
C LEU A 192 8.79 12.58 -13.34
N LEU A 193 8.24 12.06 -12.24
CA LEU A 193 7.21 12.71 -11.44
C LEU A 193 7.65 12.82 -9.99
N TRP A 194 7.51 14.00 -9.41
CA TRP A 194 7.68 14.26 -7.98
C TRP A 194 6.94 15.55 -7.61
N GLU A 195 6.46 15.66 -6.37
CA GLU A 195 5.81 16.88 -5.85
C GLU A 195 4.66 17.43 -6.72
N GLY A 196 3.98 16.54 -7.45
CA GLY A 196 2.89 16.90 -8.37
C GLY A 196 3.36 17.47 -9.72
N GLU A 197 4.67 17.57 -9.95
CA GLU A 197 5.25 17.94 -11.23
C GLU A 197 5.51 16.73 -12.13
N GLN A 198 5.55 16.98 -13.44
CA GLN A 198 5.89 15.98 -14.45
C GLN A 198 6.92 16.55 -15.41
N HIS A 199 8.04 15.84 -15.56
CA HIS A 199 9.16 16.23 -16.41
C HIS A 199 9.39 15.17 -17.48
N ASP A 200 9.48 15.58 -18.75
CA ASP A 200 9.85 14.68 -19.85
C ASP A 200 11.35 14.38 -19.81
N VAL A 201 11.67 13.11 -19.64
CA VAL A 201 13.05 12.59 -19.60
C VAL A 201 13.27 11.53 -20.68
N THR A 202 12.44 11.52 -21.71
CA THR A 202 12.54 10.60 -22.86
C THR A 202 13.92 10.69 -23.51
N GLY A 203 14.52 9.52 -23.78
CA GLY A 203 15.85 9.41 -24.36
C GLY A 203 17.00 9.70 -23.38
N ARG A 204 16.71 9.98 -22.10
CA ARG A 204 17.71 10.10 -21.04
C ARG A 204 17.78 8.81 -20.22
N SER A 205 18.90 8.65 -19.52
CA SER A 205 19.12 7.59 -18.52
C SER A 205 19.49 8.14 -17.15
N GLU A 206 19.59 9.46 -17.04
CA GLU A 206 19.91 10.17 -15.81
C GLU A 206 19.24 11.56 -15.78
N TYR A 207 18.99 12.06 -14.57
CA TYR A 207 18.48 13.41 -14.32
C TYR A 207 18.88 13.88 -12.92
N THR A 208 19.43 15.09 -12.82
CA THR A 208 19.79 15.70 -11.52
C THR A 208 18.67 16.60 -11.03
N VAL A 209 18.22 16.36 -9.81
CA VAL A 209 17.29 17.23 -9.10
C VAL A 209 18.07 18.03 -8.08
N HIS A 210 17.92 19.35 -8.13
CA HIS A 210 18.68 20.27 -7.30
C HIS A 210 17.87 20.77 -6.12
N GLY A 211 18.53 21.05 -4.99
CA GLY A 211 17.94 21.81 -3.90
C GLY A 211 16.82 21.10 -3.12
N LEU A 212 16.93 19.78 -2.91
CA LEU A 212 15.93 19.02 -2.16
C LEU A 212 15.83 19.49 -0.70
N ARG A 213 14.63 19.91 -0.28
CA ARG A 213 14.35 20.41 1.09
C ARG A 213 13.59 19.44 1.97
N HIS A 214 12.97 18.42 1.40
CA HIS A 214 12.19 17.43 2.14
C HIS A 214 12.46 16.03 1.61
N THR A 215 12.05 15.02 2.38
CA THR A 215 12.08 13.64 1.89
C THR A 215 11.09 13.51 0.73
N THR A 216 11.60 13.19 -0.45
CA THR A 216 10.83 13.22 -1.70
C THR A 216 10.80 11.83 -2.31
N VAL A 217 9.61 11.42 -2.74
CA VAL A 217 9.39 10.20 -3.53
C VAL A 217 9.38 10.58 -5.00
N PHE A 218 10.21 9.92 -5.79
CA PHE A 218 10.26 10.07 -7.23
C PHE A 218 9.61 8.87 -7.90
N TYR A 219 8.90 9.14 -8.99
CA TYR A 219 8.31 8.12 -9.84
C TYR A 219 8.84 8.27 -11.27
N LEU A 220 9.34 7.18 -11.85
CA LEU A 220 9.66 7.10 -13.27
C LEU A 220 8.54 6.34 -13.98
N ARG A 221 7.72 7.05 -14.73
CA ARG A 221 6.66 6.48 -15.55
C ARG A 221 7.15 6.28 -16.98
N ALA A 222 7.22 5.03 -17.41
CA ALA A 222 7.50 4.65 -18.77
C ALA A 222 6.21 4.26 -19.49
N SER A 223 6.02 4.72 -20.72
CA SER A 223 4.87 4.36 -21.55
C SER A 223 5.27 3.97 -22.97
N HIS A 224 4.44 3.12 -23.58
CA HIS A 224 4.51 2.78 -25.00
C HIS A 224 3.07 2.61 -25.54
N GLY A 225 2.55 3.65 -26.19
CA GLY A 225 1.13 3.71 -26.54
C GLY A 225 0.28 3.89 -25.27
N THR A 226 -0.68 2.99 -25.04
CA THR A 226 -1.55 3.01 -23.84
C THR A 226 -1.02 2.14 -22.69
N ALA A 227 0.10 1.44 -22.88
CA ALA A 227 0.74 0.64 -21.84
C ALA A 227 1.65 1.53 -20.99
N GLU A 228 1.50 1.48 -19.67
CA GLU A 228 2.30 2.25 -18.70
C GLU A 228 2.88 1.37 -17.60
N GLN A 229 4.11 1.66 -17.16
CA GLN A 229 4.78 1.07 -16.02
C GLN A 229 5.45 2.17 -15.20
N THR A 230 5.36 2.10 -13.87
CA THR A 230 5.94 3.11 -12.98
C THR A 230 6.90 2.45 -11.99
N LEU A 231 8.11 3.00 -11.89
CA LEU A 231 9.09 2.66 -10.85
C LEU A 231 9.16 3.78 -9.81
N GLY A 232 9.41 3.44 -8.55
CA GLY A 232 9.52 4.42 -7.47
C GLY A 232 10.88 4.36 -6.77
N THR A 233 11.38 5.51 -6.34
CA THR A 233 12.53 5.60 -5.41
C THR A 233 12.31 6.73 -4.42
N VAL A 234 12.94 6.66 -3.26
CA VAL A 234 12.82 7.65 -2.19
C VAL A 234 14.18 8.22 -1.84
N VAL A 235 14.23 9.55 -1.68
CA VAL A 235 15.44 10.26 -1.24
C VAL A 235 15.14 10.89 0.11
N GLY A 236 15.88 10.49 1.13
CA GLY A 236 15.75 11.05 2.47
C GLY A 236 16.46 12.38 2.59
N VAL A 237 15.82 13.33 3.25
CA VAL A 237 16.45 14.56 3.75
C VAL A 237 16.37 14.49 5.28
N PRO A 238 17.46 14.15 5.99
CA PRO A 238 17.44 13.94 7.44
C PRO A 238 17.03 15.19 8.24
N ASP A 239 17.41 16.37 7.75
CA ASP A 239 17.09 17.67 8.35
C ASP A 239 16.18 18.47 7.40
N PRO A 240 14.92 18.04 7.16
CA PRO A 240 14.07 18.68 6.17
C PRO A 240 13.58 20.05 6.65
N ASP A 241 13.16 20.90 5.71
CA ASP A 241 12.39 22.08 6.07
C ASP A 241 11.06 21.63 6.71
N ILE A 242 10.57 22.38 7.68
CA ILE A 242 9.33 22.08 8.38
C ILE A 242 8.35 23.22 8.12
N GLU A 243 7.29 22.92 7.37
CA GLU A 243 6.17 23.85 7.19
C GLU A 243 5.06 23.53 8.19
N VAL A 244 4.75 24.49 9.06
CA VAL A 244 3.70 24.38 10.07
C VAL A 244 2.67 25.49 9.89
N ASN A 245 1.42 25.11 9.69
CA ASN A 245 0.32 26.09 9.56
C ASN A 245 -0.04 26.74 10.90
N ASN A 246 -0.01 25.97 11.99
CA ASN A 246 -0.23 26.46 13.35
C ASN A 246 0.78 25.82 14.30
N LEU A 247 1.63 26.63 14.91
CA LEU A 247 2.61 26.19 15.90
C LEU A 247 2.19 26.73 17.27
N ILE A 248 1.70 25.85 18.15
CA ILE A 248 1.46 26.17 19.56
C ILE A 248 2.65 25.65 20.36
N LEU A 249 3.34 26.56 21.03
CA LEU A 249 4.52 26.25 21.83
C LEU A 249 4.20 26.47 23.30
N THR A 250 4.36 25.44 24.13
CA THR A 250 4.12 25.53 25.59
C THR A 250 5.38 25.82 26.40
N ASP A 251 6.56 25.77 25.76
CA ASP A 251 7.87 25.98 26.37
C ASP A 251 8.83 26.63 25.35
N THR A 252 10.01 26.06 25.06
CA THR A 252 11.06 26.71 24.28
C THR A 252 11.26 26.06 22.90
N LEU A 253 11.41 26.89 21.85
CA LEU A 253 11.73 26.47 20.49
C LEU A 253 13.19 26.85 20.19
N TYR A 254 14.00 25.86 19.82
CA TYR A 254 15.35 26.08 19.30
C TYR A 254 15.32 25.89 17.78
N THR A 255 15.65 26.94 17.03
CA THR A 255 15.84 26.87 15.58
C THR A 255 17.14 27.55 15.19
N ASN A 256 17.87 26.92 14.26
CA ASN A 256 19.14 27.43 13.75
C ASN A 256 18.97 28.14 12.40
N GLN A 257 17.84 27.92 11.70
CA GLN A 257 17.49 28.57 10.42
C GLN A 257 15.97 28.74 10.34
N MET A 258 15.52 29.97 10.09
CA MET A 258 14.10 30.31 9.94
C MET A 258 13.94 31.23 8.74
N GLU A 259 13.49 30.69 7.60
CA GLU A 259 13.09 31.51 6.46
C GLU A 259 11.65 31.97 6.65
N THR A 260 11.46 33.28 6.71
CA THR A 260 10.20 33.87 7.19
C THR A 260 9.28 34.21 6.02
N LEU A 261 8.21 33.45 5.85
CA LEU A 261 7.00 33.94 5.18
C LEU A 261 6.30 34.93 6.13
N THR A 262 6.77 36.19 6.14
CA THR A 262 6.24 37.36 6.88
C THR A 262 5.96 37.11 8.36
N LEU A 263 6.79 37.70 9.22
CA LEU A 263 6.70 37.72 10.70
C LEU A 263 5.31 38.09 11.29
N ASP A 264 4.34 38.52 10.48
CA ASP A 264 3.01 38.95 10.89
C ASP A 264 2.07 37.82 11.35
N ARG A 265 2.47 36.54 11.24
CA ARG A 265 1.64 35.38 11.61
C ARG A 265 2.10 34.59 12.84
N ILE A 266 3.25 34.94 13.42
CA ILE A 266 3.68 34.33 14.68
C ILE A 266 2.99 35.07 15.83
N ARG A 267 1.90 34.51 16.35
CA ARG A 267 1.26 35.00 17.58
C ARG A 267 1.82 34.25 18.78
N ILE A 268 2.73 34.88 19.52
CA ILE A 268 3.12 34.41 20.84
C ILE A 268 1.92 34.66 21.78
N VAL A 269 1.24 33.59 22.20
CA VAL A 269 0.24 33.66 23.27
C VAL A 269 0.99 33.39 24.57
N PRO A 270 1.07 34.36 25.50
CA PRO A 270 1.66 34.10 26.81
C PRO A 270 0.89 32.95 27.48
N ALA A 271 1.61 32.04 28.14
CA ALA A 271 0.97 31.09 29.05
C ALA A 271 0.11 31.89 30.05
N PRO A 272 -1.09 31.43 30.41
CA PRO A 272 -1.91 32.13 31.39
C PRO A 272 -1.11 32.25 32.69
N ASP A 273 -0.76 33.49 33.07
CA ASP A 273 0.03 33.77 34.26
C ASP A 273 -0.62 33.15 35.49
N SER A 274 0.10 32.26 36.15
CA SER A 274 -0.21 31.81 37.50
C SER A 274 0.14 32.93 38.50
N GLU A 275 -0.51 34.09 38.39
CA GLU A 275 -0.45 35.15 39.40
C GLU A 275 -1.88 35.57 39.79
N ALA A 276 -2.50 34.73 40.62
CA ALA A 276 -3.52 35.14 41.57
C ALA A 276 -3.10 34.73 42.99
N ALA A 277 -1.84 35.01 43.35
CA ALA A 277 -1.36 34.91 44.72
C ALA A 277 -1.33 36.32 45.35
N GLY A 278 -2.47 36.77 45.89
CA GLY A 278 -2.46 37.86 46.87
C GLY A 278 -3.70 38.76 46.95
N ARG A 279 -4.78 38.31 47.60
CA ARG A 279 -5.26 38.85 48.89
C ARG A 279 -6.68 38.36 49.26
N THR A 280 -6.70 37.56 50.33
CA THR A 280 -7.71 37.46 51.40
C THR A 280 -9.19 37.38 51.02
N GLU A 281 -9.69 36.14 50.93
CA GLU A 281 -11.01 35.81 51.47
C GLU A 281 -10.87 34.84 52.64
N GLN A 282 -11.72 35.11 53.62
CA GLN A 282 -11.76 34.64 54.99
C GLN A 282 -12.26 33.19 55.04
N LEU A 283 -11.58 32.31 55.79
CA LEU A 283 -12.02 30.93 56.01
C LEU A 283 -13.47 30.87 56.54
N PRO A 284 -14.39 30.12 55.89
CA PRO A 284 -15.55 29.58 56.55
C PRO A 284 -15.20 28.21 57.15
N SER A 285 -15.61 28.04 58.40
CA SER A 285 -15.39 26.90 59.28
C SER A 285 -15.83 25.56 58.70
N GLU A 286 -15.10 24.50 59.06
CA GLU A 286 -15.41 23.08 58.87
C GLU A 286 -16.88 22.72 59.13
N PRO A 287 -17.48 21.86 58.29
CA PRO A 287 -18.52 20.95 58.73
C PRO A 287 -18.03 19.49 58.76
N ASP A 288 -18.36 18.85 59.89
CA ASP A 288 -18.20 17.46 60.31
C ASP A 288 -18.04 16.39 59.20
N LEU A 289 -16.94 15.64 59.28
CA LEU A 289 -16.82 14.31 58.67
C LEU A 289 -17.31 13.23 59.66
N PRO A 290 -18.13 12.25 59.22
CA PRO A 290 -18.56 11.13 60.06
C PRO A 290 -17.40 10.15 60.37
N PRO A 291 -17.49 9.39 61.49
CA PRO A 291 -16.36 8.64 62.03
C PRO A 291 -15.99 7.39 61.22
N ASP A 292 -14.68 7.15 61.21
CA ASP A 292 -13.93 6.08 60.57
C ASP A 292 -14.22 4.69 61.18
N PRO A 293 -14.59 3.65 60.40
CA PRO A 293 -14.57 2.28 60.88
C PRO A 293 -13.12 1.75 60.90
N ALA A 294 -12.60 1.75 62.12
CA ALA A 294 -11.44 1.03 62.62
C ALA A 294 -11.05 -0.25 61.83
N THR A 295 -9.76 -0.27 61.48
CA THR A 295 -8.79 -1.32 61.84
C THR A 295 -9.11 -2.77 61.48
N THR A 296 -8.36 -3.32 60.52
CA THR A 296 -8.00 -4.75 60.55
C THR A 296 -6.51 -4.90 60.22
N PRO A 297 -5.69 -5.52 61.09
CA PRO A 297 -4.25 -5.59 60.91
C PRO A 297 -3.82 -6.69 59.93
N ALA A 298 -2.70 -6.44 59.26
CA ALA A 298 -2.00 -7.37 58.38
C ALA A 298 -1.51 -8.64 59.12
N PRO A 299 -1.52 -9.83 58.49
CA PRO A 299 -0.92 -11.01 59.08
C PRO A 299 0.61 -10.99 58.99
N ALA A 300 1.23 -11.41 60.08
CA ALA A 300 2.66 -11.46 60.31
C ALA A 300 3.42 -12.36 59.33
N ALA A 301 4.60 -11.90 58.92
CA ALA A 301 5.59 -12.68 58.19
C ALA A 301 6.21 -13.74 59.11
N THR A 302 6.13 -15.01 58.70
CA THR A 302 6.83 -16.13 59.32
C THR A 302 8.30 -16.08 58.92
N ALA A 303 9.17 -15.97 59.93
CA ALA A 303 10.62 -16.04 59.80
C ALA A 303 11.09 -17.47 59.51
N ALA A 304 12.02 -17.60 58.56
CA ALA A 304 12.82 -18.80 58.34
C ALA A 304 13.96 -18.88 59.38
N PRO A 305 14.28 -20.06 59.93
CA PRO A 305 15.50 -20.24 60.71
C PRO A 305 16.71 -20.50 59.80
N SER A 306 17.82 -19.83 60.12
CA SER A 306 19.17 -20.03 59.60
C SER A 306 19.84 -21.28 60.22
N PRO A 307 20.98 -21.75 59.64
CA PRO A 307 21.48 -23.12 59.79
C PRO A 307 22.43 -23.28 60.99
N GLU A 308 22.55 -24.51 61.50
CA GLU A 308 23.71 -24.90 62.30
C GLU A 308 24.09 -26.37 62.07
N GLU A 309 25.40 -26.58 61.97
CA GLU A 309 26.13 -27.83 61.80
C GLU A 309 26.04 -28.71 63.06
N THR A 310 25.73 -30.00 62.91
CA THR A 310 26.52 -31.20 63.28
C THR A 310 25.64 -32.45 63.33
#